data_AF-A0A078HK64-F1
#
_entry.id   AF-A0A078HK64-F1
#
_cell.length_a   1.000
_cell.length_b   1.000
_cell.length_c   1.000
_cell.angle_alpha   90.00
_cell.angle_beta   90.00
_cell.angle_gamma   90.00
#
_symmetry.space_group_name_H-M   'P 1'
#
loop_
_entity.id
_entity.type
_entity.pdbx_description
1 polymer ?
#
loop_
_entity_poly.entity_id
_entity_poly.type
_entity_poly.pdbx_seq_one_letter_code
_entity_poly.pdbx_strand_id
1 'polypeptide(L)'
;MLKAFAMRLFHLGLSSHLVSDMTTPPIASPDLLIASAGPGGFSTVDAICSVAKSCGAKVVLITAQPVTGSCVKHATGVCYVPAQTMASDGGGATEKGERPLLPMGSVYEGALFVLFEMVVYKLGEVLGESPESIRCRHTNLE
;
A
#
# COMPACT_ATOMS: atom_id res chain seq x y z
N MET A 1 -7.03 -2.14 -1.11
CA MET A 1 -6.34 -2.44 0.16
C MET A 1 -5.82 -1.20 0.90
N LEU A 2 -5.24 -0.20 0.24
CA LEU A 2 -4.70 0.99 0.92
C LEU A 2 -5.71 1.77 1.79
N LYS A 3 -6.98 1.90 1.38
CA LYS A 3 -8.02 2.55 2.21
C LYS A 3 -8.25 1.83 3.54
N ALA A 4 -8.30 0.50 3.52
CA ALA A 4 -8.47 -0.31 4.73
C ALA A 4 -7.25 -0.16 5.66
N PHE A 5 -6.04 -0.13 5.08
CA PHE A 5 -4.83 0.11 5.86
C PHE A 5 -4.79 1.51 6.47
N ALA A 6 -5.11 2.57 5.70
CA ALA A 6 -5.20 3.92 6.22
C ALA A 6 -6.20 4.03 7.38
N MET A 7 -7.37 3.41 7.26
CA MET A 7 -8.34 3.33 8.36
C MET A 7 -7.75 2.65 9.61
N ARG A 8 -7.00 1.55 9.46
CA ARG A 8 -6.34 0.89 10.61
C ARG A 8 -5.25 1.75 11.24
N LEU A 9 -4.47 2.49 10.44
CA LEU A 9 -3.49 3.44 10.95
C LEU A 9 -4.16 4.57 11.75
N PHE A 10 -5.30 5.08 11.27
CA PHE A 10 -6.12 6.05 12.01
C PHE A 10 -6.61 5.46 13.34
N HIS A 11 -7.11 4.22 13.33
CA HIS A 11 -7.52 3.55 14.56
C HIS A 11 -6.34 3.31 15.52
N LEU A 12 -5.11 3.21 15.04
CA LEU A 12 -3.88 3.18 15.86
C LEU A 12 -3.43 4.57 16.36
N GLY A 13 -4.21 5.63 16.10
CA GLY A 13 -3.89 7.00 16.55
C GLY A 13 -2.88 7.74 15.67
N LEU A 14 -2.53 7.19 14.50
CA LEU A 14 -1.61 7.84 13.57
C LEU A 14 -2.34 8.89 12.72
N SER A 15 -1.63 9.96 12.36
CA SER A 15 -2.09 10.94 11.37
C SER A 15 -2.00 10.32 9.96
N SER A 16 -3.01 9.55 9.60
CA SER A 16 -3.09 8.86 8.31
C SER A 16 -4.13 9.50 7.40
N HIS A 17 -3.75 9.77 6.15
CA HIS A 17 -4.59 10.43 5.17
C HIS A 17 -4.59 9.64 3.86
N LEU A 18 -5.70 9.69 3.13
CA LEU A 18 -5.82 9.04 1.83
C LEU A 18 -5.63 10.07 0.72
N VAL A 19 -4.67 9.85 -0.18
CA VAL A 19 -4.48 10.73 -1.33
C VAL A 19 -5.79 10.94 -2.10
N SER A 20 -6.06 12.19 -2.46
CA SER A 20 -7.28 12.66 -3.13
C SER A 20 -8.55 12.74 -2.27
N ASP A 21 -8.45 12.53 -0.95
CA ASP A 21 -9.56 12.82 -0.04
C ASP A 21 -9.68 14.32 0.26
N MET A 22 -10.89 14.81 0.53
CA MET A 22 -11.21 16.24 0.68
C MET A 22 -10.45 16.89 1.85
N THR A 23 -10.09 16.12 2.86
CA THR A 23 -9.41 16.58 4.07
C THR A 23 -7.90 16.32 4.06
N THR A 24 -7.35 15.77 2.96
CA THR A 24 -5.92 15.44 2.86
C THR A 24 -5.07 16.70 2.96
N PRO A 25 -4.18 16.82 3.96
CA PRO A 25 -3.28 17.96 4.07
C PRO A 25 -2.21 17.93 2.95
N PRO A 26 -1.52 19.06 2.70
CA PRO A 26 -0.34 19.06 1.83
C PRO A 26 0.74 18.16 2.43
N ILE A 27 1.39 17.35 1.58
CA ILE A 27 2.49 16.48 1.98
C ILE A 27 3.81 17.26 2.04
N ALA A 28 4.61 17.06 3.08
CA ALA A 28 5.92 17.68 3.23
C ALA A 28 6.89 16.77 4.00
N SER A 29 8.14 17.18 4.19
CA SER A 29 9.01 16.53 5.18
C SER A 29 8.48 16.80 6.60
N PRO A 30 8.38 15.80 7.50
CA PRO A 30 8.95 14.45 7.43
C PRO A 30 7.95 13.33 7.04
N ASP A 31 6.87 13.65 6.32
CA ASP A 31 5.79 12.72 5.98
C ASP A 31 6.26 11.52 5.14
N LEU A 32 5.43 10.47 5.15
CA LEU A 32 5.61 9.24 4.39
C LEU A 32 4.42 9.00 3.47
N LEU A 33 4.67 8.97 2.16
CA LEU A 33 3.74 8.43 1.18
C LEU A 33 3.93 6.91 1.08
N ILE A 34 2.84 6.15 1.28
CA ILE A 34 2.77 4.72 0.99
C ILE A 34 2.00 4.52 -0.30
N ALA A 35 2.70 4.17 -1.38
CA ALA A 35 2.11 3.90 -2.68
C ALA A 35 2.14 2.40 -2.97
N SER A 36 1.11 1.88 -3.64
CA SER A 36 1.09 0.50 -4.12
C SER A 36 0.89 0.49 -5.62
N ALA A 37 1.84 -0.12 -6.34
CA ALA A 37 1.71 -0.40 -7.76
C ALA A 37 2.25 -1.79 -8.05
N GLY A 38 1.37 -2.80 -8.09
CA GLY A 38 1.77 -4.19 -8.34
C GLY A 38 2.65 -4.36 -9.57
N PRO A 39 2.22 -3.89 -10.76
CA PRO A 39 3.01 -3.86 -11.99
C PRO A 39 4.28 -2.98 -11.98
N GLY A 40 4.56 -2.25 -10.90
CA GLY A 40 5.71 -1.36 -10.79
C GLY A 40 5.43 0.10 -11.11
N GLY A 41 4.30 0.42 -11.72
CA GLY A 41 3.84 1.80 -11.87
C GLY A 41 2.56 1.97 -12.66
N PHE A 42 1.99 3.16 -12.53
CA PHE A 42 0.83 3.67 -13.26
C PHE A 42 1.04 5.18 -13.43
N SER A 43 0.54 5.78 -14.51
CA SER A 43 0.72 7.22 -14.78
C SER A 43 0.34 8.11 -13.58
N THR A 44 -0.79 7.83 -12.94
CA THR A 44 -1.25 8.56 -11.75
C THR A 44 -0.34 8.32 -10.54
N VAL A 45 0.10 7.08 -10.32
CA VAL A 45 0.97 6.75 -9.17
C VAL A 45 2.36 7.35 -9.35
N ASP A 46 2.91 7.32 -10.56
CA ASP A 46 4.17 7.98 -10.89
C ASP A 46 4.10 9.49 -10.62
N ALA A 47 3.03 10.14 -11.07
CA ALA A 47 2.82 11.57 -10.82
C ALA A 47 2.75 11.88 -9.31
N ILE A 48 1.97 11.12 -8.55
CA ILE A 48 1.83 11.31 -7.09
C ILE A 48 3.17 11.08 -6.37
N CYS A 49 3.87 9.99 -6.67
CA CYS A 49 5.18 9.69 -6.08
C CYS A 49 6.23 10.76 -6.42
N SER A 50 6.21 11.26 -7.66
CA SER A 50 7.08 12.35 -8.08
C SER A 50 6.83 13.63 -7.30
N VAL A 51 5.56 14.02 -7.12
CA VAL A 51 5.17 15.20 -6.34
C VAL A 51 5.59 15.04 -4.88
N ALA A 52 5.27 13.92 -4.24
CA ALA A 52 5.66 13.65 -2.85
C ALA A 52 7.18 13.77 -2.63
N LYS A 53 7.98 13.18 -3.52
CA LYS A 53 9.45 13.29 -3.48
C LYS A 53 9.91 14.74 -3.66
N SER A 54 9.29 15.50 -4.57
CA SER A 54 9.62 16.91 -4.79
C SER A 54 9.30 17.81 -3.60
N CYS A 55 8.30 17.43 -2.79
CA CYS A 55 7.95 18.08 -1.53
C CYS A 55 8.82 17.63 -0.34
N GLY A 56 9.82 16.79 -0.56
CA GLY A 56 10.76 16.33 0.48
C GLY A 56 10.20 15.23 1.39
N ALA A 57 9.04 14.66 1.07
CA ALA A 57 8.49 13.51 1.78
C ALA A 57 9.20 12.21 1.37
N LYS A 58 9.17 11.22 2.27
CA LYS A 58 9.63 9.87 1.95
C LYS A 58 8.57 9.13 1.15
N VAL A 59 9.00 8.23 0.26
CA VAL A 59 8.10 7.40 -0.54
C VAL A 59 8.44 5.93 -0.31
N VAL A 60 7.50 5.15 0.21
CA VAL A 60 7.57 3.68 0.21
C VAL A 60 6.68 3.16 -0.91
N LEU A 61 7.30 2.47 -1.87
CA LEU A 61 6.61 1.82 -2.96
C LEU A 61 6.44 0.33 -2.65
N ILE A 62 5.20 -0.14 -2.61
CA ILE A 62 4.86 -1.55 -2.53
C ILE A 62 4.62 -2.07 -3.95
N THR A 63 5.34 -3.11 -4.37
CA THR A 63 5.28 -3.59 -5.75
C THR A 63 5.77 -5.03 -5.91
N ALA A 64 5.34 -5.69 -7.00
CA ALA A 64 5.90 -6.96 -7.46
C ALA A 64 7.02 -6.78 -8.50
N GLN A 65 7.31 -5.55 -8.93
CA GLN A 65 8.33 -5.22 -9.93
C GLN A 65 9.37 -4.26 -9.33
N PRO A 66 10.22 -4.74 -8.38
CA PRO A 66 11.07 -3.87 -7.57
C PRO A 66 12.24 -3.23 -8.33
N VAL A 67 12.54 -3.71 -9.55
CA VAL A 67 13.67 -3.23 -10.38
C VAL A 67 13.16 -2.50 -11.61
N THR A 68 12.17 -3.06 -12.31
CA THR A 68 11.69 -2.57 -13.62
C THR A 68 10.53 -1.58 -13.52
N GLY A 69 9.89 -1.45 -12.35
CA GLY A 69 8.76 -0.55 -12.15
C GLY A 69 9.10 0.93 -12.31
N SER A 70 8.30 1.67 -13.08
CA SER A 70 8.53 3.11 -13.32
C SER A 70 8.53 3.94 -12.03
N CYS A 71 7.71 3.56 -11.03
CA CYS A 71 7.63 4.27 -9.75
C CYS A 71 8.87 4.07 -8.87
N VAL A 72 9.70 3.06 -9.12
CA VAL A 72 10.86 2.70 -8.29
C VAL A 72 11.83 3.88 -8.20
N LYS A 73 12.02 4.65 -9.27
CA LYS A 73 12.90 5.84 -9.29
C LYS A 73 12.47 6.96 -8.32
N HIS A 74 11.20 6.96 -7.90
CA HIS A 74 10.66 7.92 -6.96
C HIS A 74 10.70 7.42 -5.51
N ALA A 75 10.91 6.11 -5.29
CA ALA A 75 10.87 5.51 -3.97
C ALA A 75 12.13 5.86 -3.14
N THR A 76 11.92 6.16 -1.86
CA THR A 76 12.96 6.14 -0.82
C THR A 76 13.21 4.70 -0.34
N GLY A 77 12.18 3.85 -0.35
CA GLY A 77 12.27 2.44 -0.04
C GLY A 77 11.27 1.61 -0.85
N VAL A 78 11.63 0.39 -1.20
CA VAL A 78 10.77 -0.53 -1.94
C VAL A 78 10.39 -1.71 -1.04
N CYS A 79 9.09 -1.92 -0.86
CA CYS A 79 8.53 -3.11 -0.24
C CYS A 79 8.18 -4.10 -1.35
N TYR A 80 9.04 -5.09 -1.54
CA TYR A 80 8.83 -6.12 -2.56
C TYR A 80 7.82 -7.16 -2.08
N VAL A 81 6.74 -7.34 -2.85
CA VAL A 81 5.72 -8.36 -2.63
C VAL A 81 5.72 -9.31 -3.84
N PRO A 82 6.31 -10.51 -3.73
CA PRO A 82 6.43 -11.47 -4.82
C PRO A 82 5.08 -12.17 -5.09
N ALA A 83 4.16 -11.46 -5.76
CA ALA A 83 2.84 -11.97 -6.09
C ALA A 83 2.46 -11.66 -7.54
N GLN A 84 1.57 -12.47 -8.10
CA GLN A 84 1.06 -12.26 -9.46
C GLN A 84 0.35 -10.91 -9.55
N THR A 85 0.61 -10.18 -10.64
CA THR A 85 -0.02 -8.90 -10.97
C THR A 85 -0.52 -8.91 -12.42
N MET A 86 -1.21 -7.85 -12.84
CA MET A 86 -1.59 -7.65 -14.25
C MET A 86 -0.41 -7.63 -15.23
N ALA A 87 0.81 -7.36 -14.75
CA ALA A 87 2.01 -7.43 -15.60
C ALA A 87 2.50 -8.88 -15.84
N SER A 88 1.96 -9.85 -15.10
CA SER A 88 2.44 -11.23 -15.08
C SER A 88 1.30 -12.25 -15.15
N ASP A 89 0.09 -11.85 -15.53
CA ASP A 89 -1.11 -12.71 -15.59
C ASP A 89 -1.27 -13.45 -16.92
N GLY A 90 -0.55 -13.03 -17.97
CA GLY A 90 -0.58 -13.64 -19.30
C GLY A 90 0.20 -14.95 -19.48
N GLY A 91 0.95 -15.41 -18.46
CA GLY A 91 1.76 -16.64 -18.53
C GLY A 91 1.15 -17.86 -17.84
N GLY A 92 -0.07 -17.74 -17.30
CA GLY A 92 -0.64 -18.67 -16.32
C GLY A 92 -1.41 -19.86 -16.88
N ALA A 93 -1.12 -20.34 -18.08
CA ALA A 93 -1.29 -21.77 -18.30
C ALA A 93 -0.13 -22.41 -17.54
N THR A 94 -0.41 -23.09 -16.43
CA THR A 94 0.61 -23.94 -15.80
C THR A 94 1.22 -24.86 -16.86
N GLU A 95 2.38 -25.47 -16.63
CA GLU A 95 2.90 -26.52 -17.55
C GLU A 95 1.87 -27.64 -17.85
N LYS A 96 0.78 -27.71 -17.06
CA LYS A 96 -0.36 -28.61 -17.18
C LYS A 96 -1.61 -28.02 -17.85
N GLY A 97 -1.57 -26.78 -18.36
CA GLY A 97 -2.71 -26.13 -19.02
C GLY A 97 -3.86 -25.75 -18.09
N GLU A 98 -3.63 -25.69 -16.77
CA GLU A 98 -4.66 -25.35 -15.80
C GLU A 98 -4.84 -23.84 -15.70
N ARG A 99 -6.11 -23.40 -15.64
CA ARG A 99 -6.48 -22.00 -15.42
C ARG A 99 -5.89 -21.49 -14.09
N PRO A 100 -5.43 -20.24 -14.02
CA PRO A 100 -5.03 -19.64 -12.75
C PRO A 100 -6.20 -19.67 -11.75
N LEU A 101 -5.91 -20.00 -10.49
CA LEU A 101 -6.93 -20.03 -9.43
C LEU A 101 -7.49 -18.63 -9.15
N LEU A 102 -6.63 -17.61 -9.18
CA LEU A 102 -6.96 -16.21 -8.93
C LEU A 102 -6.61 -15.36 -10.16
N PRO A 103 -7.55 -14.53 -10.66
CA PRO A 103 -7.33 -13.74 -11.86
C PRO A 103 -6.43 -12.52 -11.62
N MET A 104 -5.78 -12.04 -12.68
CA MET A 104 -5.12 -10.72 -12.72
C MET A 104 -4.19 -10.49 -11.51
N GLY A 105 -4.42 -9.40 -10.76
CA GLY A 105 -3.67 -9.04 -9.56
C GLY A 105 -4.28 -9.53 -8.24
N SER A 106 -5.27 -10.43 -8.25
CA SER A 106 -5.96 -10.85 -7.02
C SER A 106 -5.02 -11.49 -5.99
N VAL A 107 -3.97 -12.21 -6.44
CA VAL A 107 -2.94 -12.75 -5.52
C VAL A 107 -2.21 -11.61 -4.81
N TYR A 108 -1.81 -10.57 -5.54
CA TYR A 108 -1.13 -9.40 -4.98
C TYR A 108 -2.04 -8.64 -4.02
N GLU A 109 -3.31 -8.46 -4.35
CA GLU A 109 -4.27 -7.79 -3.46
C GLU A 109 -4.51 -8.58 -2.17
N GLY A 110 -4.62 -9.91 -2.24
CA GLY A 110 -4.71 -10.77 -1.07
C GLY A 110 -3.44 -10.73 -0.21
N ALA A 111 -2.26 -10.73 -0.85
CA ALA A 111 -1.00 -10.57 -0.15
C ALA A 111 -0.90 -9.22 0.58
N LEU A 112 -1.39 -8.13 -0.03
CA LEU A 112 -1.46 -6.82 0.62
C LEU A 112 -2.37 -6.81 1.85
N PHE A 113 -3.52 -7.50 1.81
CA PHE A 113 -4.39 -7.62 2.97
C PHE A 113 -3.64 -8.25 4.15
N VAL A 114 -3.01 -9.41 3.94
CA VAL A 114 -2.24 -10.10 4.98
C VAL A 114 -1.08 -9.25 5.46
N LEU A 115 -0.31 -8.65 4.54
CA LEU A 115 0.81 -7.78 4.88
C LEU A 115 0.38 -6.60 5.76
N PHE A 116 -0.69 -5.91 5.39
CA PHE A 116 -1.16 -4.74 6.13
C PHE A 116 -1.68 -5.10 7.52
N GLU A 117 -2.41 -6.20 7.68
CA GLU A 117 -2.84 -6.64 9.01
C GLU A 117 -1.64 -7.02 9.90
N MET A 118 -0.59 -7.62 9.34
CA MET A 118 0.65 -7.90 10.09
C MET A 118 1.40 -6.63 10.48
N VAL A 119 1.42 -5.61 9.61
CA VAL A 119 1.99 -4.29 9.93
C VAL A 119 1.18 -3.61 11.03
N VAL A 120 -0.15 -3.64 10.95
CA VAL A 120 -1.04 -3.08 11.99
C VAL A 120 -0.81 -3.77 13.33
N TYR A 121 -0.71 -5.10 13.34
CA TYR A 121 -0.40 -5.87 14.55
C TYR A 121 0.94 -5.42 15.16
N LYS A 122 2.01 -5.34 14.36
CA LYS A 122 3.33 -4.90 14.85
C LYS A 122 3.37 -3.44 15.28
N LEU A 123 2.68 -2.56 14.56
CA LEU A 123 2.55 -1.16 14.98
C LEU A 123 1.75 -1.03 16.28
N GLY A 124 0.72 -1.84 16.49
CA GLY A 124 0.00 -1.89 17.76
C GLY A 124 0.92 -2.22 18.93
N GLU A 125 1.80 -3.22 18.78
CA GLU A 125 2.81 -3.55 19.79
C GLU A 125 3.80 -2.40 20.02
N VAL A 126 4.30 -1.78 18.94
CA VAL A 126 5.28 -0.68 19.02
C VAL A 126 4.69 0.60 19.65
N LEU A 127 3.42 0.89 19.35
CA LEU A 127 2.71 2.08 19.86
C LEU A 127 2.08 1.85 21.23
N GLY A 128 2.05 0.61 21.74
CA GLY A 128 1.43 0.27 23.01
C GLY A 128 -0.10 0.42 22.98
N GLU A 129 -0.72 0.22 21.83
CA GLU A 129 -2.16 0.42 21.63
C GLU A 129 -2.94 -0.82 22.07
N SER A 130 -4.02 -0.62 22.83
CA SER A 130 -4.92 -1.69 23.27
C SER A 130 -6.10 -1.86 22.31
N PRO A 131 -6.77 -3.02 22.30
CA PRO A 131 -8.00 -3.20 21.51
C PRO A 131 -9.08 -2.14 21.82
N GLU A 132 -9.18 -1.71 23.09
CA GLU A 132 -10.13 -0.69 23.53
C GLU A 132 -9.77 0.70 23.00
N SER A 133 -8.50 1.10 23.05
CA SER A 133 -8.06 2.40 22.53
C SER A 133 -8.25 2.49 21.01
N ILE A 134 -7.99 1.40 20.29
CA ILE A 134 -8.26 1.27 18.86
C ILE A 134 -9.76 1.44 18.58
N ARG A 135 -10.61 0.79 19.38
CA ARG A 135 -12.08 0.87 19.24
C ARG A 135 -12.61 2.28 19.48
N CYS A 136 -12.06 3.04 20.43
CA CYS A 136 -12.47 4.41 20.71
C CYS A 136 -12.27 5.38 19.52
N ARG A 137 -11.42 5.04 18.55
CA ARG A 137 -11.19 5.81 17.32
C ARG A 137 -11.98 5.28 16.12
N HIS A 138 -12.79 4.24 16.28
CA HIS A 138 -13.68 3.78 15.22
C HIS A 138 -14.89 4.71 15.08
N THR A 139 -15.41 4.85 13.86
CA THR A 139 -16.65 5.61 13.61
C THR A 139 -17.82 5.02 14.41
N ASN A 140 -18.74 5.88 14.81
CA ASN A 140 -19.99 5.52 15.48
C ASN A 140 -21.24 5.92 14.67
N LEU A 141 -21.04 6.28 13.39
CA LEU A 141 -22.09 6.69 12.46
C LEU A 141 -22.28 5.62 11.36
N GLU A 142 -22.64 4.41 11.77
CA GLU A 142 -23.02 3.30 10.90
C GLU A 142 -24.54 3.04 10.93
#